data_AF-A0A7X8ZJN5-F1
#
_entry.id   AF-A0A7X8ZJN5-F1
#
_cell.length_a   1.000
_cell.length_b   1.000
_cell.length_c   1.000
_cell.angle_alpha   90.00
_cell.angle_beta   90.00
_cell.angle_gamma   90.00
#
_symmetry.space_group_name_H-M   'P 1'
#
loop_
_entity.id
_entity.type
_entity.pdbx_description
1 polymer ?
#
loop_
_entity_poly.entity_id
_entity_poly.type
_entity_poly.pdbx_seq_one_letter_code
_entity_poly.pdbx_strand_id
1 'polypeptide(L)'
;PSRADLIASKAMGNWKEETFAKHTAYIEGLTGQMYWLMASRDHWRWNGFINYGDVRTNWTRGGWVKDGVNILYPMYWGMHGRYGWRNGSGEPYAGFLNFGLWTQDREVILFAYDYATHVADVDIMHGRFNQPLQKLQGGMHRRNKNHWSGAVQTQYTPSRGLYLMKWLSGNERLDDALAEVREFSRKNVQGSVYCASAWQNRYAETNDPQDLKIADELLQACIKAWEESNSRKDEELKSLRGLPALYARNFRQSLDWWPIQIEFHRITDDPRYLQDLAERVSSDPLKNLKPHDLTIYYAVSYLLDQGYTPEQLGAEKITRMQEVLLKYSQRFLPMLPREKWNLSALTAKRAFSESLEFSKQVGCAPFVLGFFPTATAEPAAEPAK
;
A
#
# COMPACT_ATOMS: atom_id res chain seq x y z
N PRO A 1 -6.07 -2.02 19.89
CA PRO A 1 -7.38 -2.67 19.65
C PRO A 1 -7.17 -4.19 19.48
N SER A 2 -8.08 -5.00 20.02
CA SER A 2 -8.05 -6.44 19.78
C SER A 2 -8.55 -6.77 18.37
N ARG A 3 -8.28 -7.98 17.88
CA ARG A 3 -8.83 -8.45 16.59
C ARG A 3 -10.36 -8.43 16.57
N ALA A 4 -10.98 -8.83 17.67
CA ALA A 4 -12.44 -8.83 17.81
C ALA A 4 -13.01 -7.41 17.67
N ASP A 5 -12.37 -6.40 18.27
CA ASP A 5 -12.79 -5.00 18.12
C ASP A 5 -12.72 -4.53 16.66
N LEU A 6 -11.66 -4.91 15.94
CA LEU A 6 -11.45 -4.53 14.55
C LEU A 6 -12.48 -5.18 13.62
N ILE A 7 -12.85 -6.44 13.88
CA ILE A 7 -13.90 -7.15 13.14
C ILE A 7 -15.27 -6.52 13.42
N ALA A 8 -15.59 -6.30 14.70
CA ALA A 8 -16.89 -5.77 15.11
C ALA A 8 -17.12 -4.34 14.59
N SER A 9 -16.10 -3.49 14.65
CA SER A 9 -16.18 -2.11 14.15
C SER A 9 -16.16 -1.99 12.64
N LYS A 10 -15.66 -3.01 11.92
CA LYS A 10 -15.37 -2.98 10.48
C LYS A 10 -14.46 -1.81 10.07
N ALA A 11 -13.73 -1.21 11.02
CA ALA A 11 -12.90 -0.02 10.80
C ALA A 11 -11.80 -0.27 9.75
N MET A 12 -11.32 -1.52 9.64
CA MET A 12 -10.30 -1.93 8.67
C MET A 12 -10.85 -2.72 7.48
N GLY A 13 -12.17 -2.79 7.35
CA GLY A 13 -12.90 -3.59 6.38
C GLY A 13 -13.59 -4.77 7.03
N ASN A 14 -14.34 -5.55 6.23
CA ASN A 14 -15.09 -6.72 6.71
C ASN A 14 -14.16 -7.94 6.88
N TRP A 15 -13.26 -7.88 7.87
CA TRP A 15 -12.39 -9.01 8.21
C TRP A 15 -13.22 -10.17 8.80
N LYS A 16 -12.92 -11.39 8.36
CA LYS A 16 -13.61 -12.60 8.83
C LYS A 16 -12.69 -13.43 9.71
N GLU A 17 -13.14 -13.84 10.90
CA GLU A 17 -12.31 -14.65 11.81
C GLU A 17 -11.91 -15.99 11.18
N GLU A 18 -12.80 -16.60 10.40
CA GLU A 18 -12.54 -17.86 9.70
C GLU A 18 -11.37 -17.79 8.70
N THR A 19 -11.07 -16.60 8.17
CA THR A 19 -9.94 -16.39 7.26
C THR A 19 -8.62 -16.73 7.95
N PHE A 20 -8.49 -16.44 9.25
CA PHE A 20 -7.28 -16.77 9.99
C PHE A 20 -7.09 -18.28 10.10
N ALA A 21 -8.12 -18.98 10.56
CA ALA A 21 -8.06 -20.42 10.78
C ALA A 21 -7.76 -21.20 9.49
N LYS A 22 -8.29 -20.74 8.34
CA LYS A 22 -8.12 -21.41 7.04
C LYS A 22 -6.77 -21.12 6.37
N HIS A 23 -6.12 -20.01 6.70
CA HIS A 23 -4.93 -19.53 5.98
C HIS A 23 -3.67 -19.40 6.85
N THR A 24 -3.65 -20.00 8.04
CA THR A 24 -2.55 -19.90 9.03
C THR A 24 -1.16 -20.01 8.41
N ALA A 25 -0.90 -21.04 7.62
CA ALA A 25 0.44 -21.28 7.06
C ALA A 25 0.89 -20.16 6.10
N TYR A 26 -0.03 -19.62 5.29
CA TYR A 26 0.26 -18.48 4.42
C TYR A 26 0.53 -17.21 5.23
N ILE A 27 -0.24 -16.99 6.30
CA ILE A 27 -0.07 -15.87 7.24
C ILE A 27 1.28 -15.94 7.95
N GLU A 28 1.67 -17.11 8.44
CA GLU A 28 3.00 -17.35 9.01
C GLU A 28 4.09 -17.07 7.99
N GLY A 29 3.88 -17.47 6.73
CA GLY A 29 4.77 -17.18 5.63
C GLY A 29 4.98 -15.68 5.39
N LEU A 30 3.90 -14.89 5.37
CA LEU A 30 3.97 -13.43 5.29
C LEU A 30 4.63 -12.81 6.51
N THR A 31 4.34 -13.34 7.70
CA THR A 31 4.93 -12.87 8.96
C THR A 31 6.43 -13.07 8.94
N GLY A 32 6.94 -14.24 8.55
CA GLY A 32 8.38 -14.47 8.40
C GLY A 32 9.06 -13.47 7.45
N GLN A 33 8.37 -13.03 6.40
CA GLN A 33 8.89 -12.01 5.49
C GLN A 33 8.89 -10.60 6.10
N MET A 34 7.95 -10.29 7.01
CA MET A 34 7.99 -9.05 7.79
C MET A 34 9.21 -9.03 8.70
N TYR A 35 9.49 -10.16 9.38
CA TYR A 35 10.68 -10.29 10.22
C TYR A 35 11.97 -10.25 9.42
N TRP A 36 11.97 -10.69 8.15
CA TRP A 36 13.11 -10.52 7.26
C TRP A 36 13.42 -9.03 7.00
N LEU A 37 12.38 -8.24 6.72
CA LEU A 37 12.52 -6.79 6.51
C LEU A 37 12.98 -6.09 7.80
N MET A 38 12.41 -6.44 8.95
CA MET A 38 12.81 -5.88 10.24
C MET A 38 14.26 -6.27 10.59
N ALA A 39 14.66 -7.53 10.41
CA ALA A 39 16.03 -7.97 10.61
C ALA A 39 17.03 -7.31 9.63
N SER A 40 16.56 -6.87 8.46
CA SER A 40 17.37 -6.10 7.52
C SER A 40 17.77 -4.74 8.09
N ARG A 41 16.88 -4.08 8.86
CA ARG A 41 17.16 -2.81 9.55
C ARG A 41 18.39 -2.96 10.44
N ASP A 42 18.41 -4.00 11.27
CA ASP A 42 19.49 -4.21 12.24
C ASP A 42 20.79 -4.65 11.57
N HIS A 43 20.73 -5.59 10.62
CA HIS A 43 21.91 -6.10 9.93
C HIS A 43 22.63 -5.03 9.11
N TRP A 44 21.88 -4.24 8.35
CA TRP A 44 22.42 -3.18 7.49
C TRP A 44 22.58 -1.85 8.22
N ARG A 45 22.29 -1.83 9.52
CA ARG A 45 22.37 -0.65 10.38
C ARG A 45 21.65 0.54 9.77
N TRP A 46 20.38 0.35 9.40
CA TRP A 46 19.45 1.43 9.04
C TRP A 46 19.04 2.21 10.29
N ASN A 47 20.06 2.67 11.01
CA ASN A 47 20.00 3.28 12.31
C ASN A 47 20.59 4.68 12.16
N GLY A 48 20.48 5.45 13.24
CA GLY A 48 21.05 6.79 13.33
C GLY A 48 19.98 7.86 13.36
N PHE A 49 20.40 9.07 13.72
CA PHE A 49 19.51 10.18 14.08
C PHE A 49 18.44 10.47 13.03
N ILE A 50 18.81 10.41 11.75
CA ILE A 50 17.89 10.66 10.64
C ILE A 50 17.32 9.36 10.08
N ASN A 51 18.14 8.34 9.84
CA ASN A 51 17.73 7.18 9.04
C ASN A 51 16.81 6.19 9.77
N TYR A 52 16.82 6.17 11.11
CA TYR A 52 16.03 5.20 11.86
C TYR A 52 14.53 5.39 11.57
N GLY A 53 13.85 4.30 11.25
CA GLY A 53 12.42 4.26 10.95
C GLY A 53 12.11 4.01 9.47
N ASP A 54 12.92 4.46 8.52
CA ASP A 54 12.68 4.17 7.09
C ASP A 54 13.17 2.77 6.69
N VAL A 55 12.72 2.35 5.51
CA VAL A 55 13.12 1.12 4.83
C VAL A 55 13.76 1.43 3.48
N ARG A 56 14.59 0.50 2.99
CA ARG A 56 15.10 0.60 1.63
C ARG A 56 14.03 0.22 0.59
N THR A 57 14.22 0.70 -0.63
CA THR A 57 13.25 0.50 -1.72
C THR A 57 13.38 -0.88 -2.33
N ASN A 58 14.56 -1.23 -2.83
CA ASN A 58 14.77 -2.45 -3.62
C ASN A 58 15.85 -3.36 -3.04
N TRP A 59 15.60 -4.66 -3.13
CA TRP A 59 16.52 -5.73 -2.77
C TRP A 59 16.74 -6.64 -3.99
N THR A 60 17.95 -7.16 -4.16
CA THR A 60 18.22 -8.19 -5.17
C THR A 60 19.13 -9.28 -4.62
N ARG A 61 18.86 -10.53 -5.01
CA ARG A 61 19.77 -11.65 -4.76
C ARG A 61 20.90 -11.73 -5.78
N GLY A 62 20.62 -11.44 -7.05
CA GLY A 62 21.53 -11.68 -8.18
C GLY A 62 22.26 -10.43 -8.69
N GLY A 63 22.02 -9.27 -8.08
CA GLY A 63 22.47 -7.99 -8.61
C GLY A 63 21.56 -7.50 -9.75
N TRP A 64 21.82 -6.29 -10.23
CA TRP A 64 21.22 -5.76 -11.45
C TRP A 64 22.16 -4.75 -12.08
N VAL A 65 22.58 -5.05 -13.32
CA VAL A 65 23.38 -4.16 -14.16
C VAL A 65 22.49 -3.52 -15.21
N LYS A 66 22.64 -2.21 -15.39
CA LYS A 66 22.04 -1.49 -16.51
C LYS A 66 23.11 -0.63 -17.17
N ASP A 67 23.22 -0.71 -18.49
CA ASP A 67 24.16 0.09 -19.29
C ASP A 67 25.62 -0.01 -18.79
N GLY A 68 26.05 -1.20 -18.36
CA GLY A 68 27.39 -1.45 -17.83
C GLY A 68 27.62 -1.01 -16.38
N VAL A 69 26.63 -0.42 -15.72
CA VAL A 69 26.71 0.06 -14.33
C VAL A 69 25.92 -0.86 -13.40
N ASN A 70 26.54 -1.30 -12.30
CA ASN A 70 25.85 -1.99 -11.22
C ASN A 70 24.86 -1.01 -10.55
N ILE A 71 23.57 -1.23 -10.78
CA ILE A 71 22.50 -0.47 -10.16
C ILE A 71 22.15 -1.06 -8.78
N LEU A 72 22.17 -2.39 -8.68
CA LEU A 72 21.98 -3.13 -7.43
C LEU A 72 23.06 -4.21 -7.30
N TYR A 73 23.66 -4.31 -6.12
CA TYR A 73 24.65 -5.35 -5.84
C TYR A 73 23.98 -6.65 -5.36
N PRO A 74 24.50 -7.83 -5.72
CA PRO A 74 23.93 -9.11 -5.27
C PRO A 74 23.92 -9.22 -3.75
N MET A 75 22.76 -9.54 -3.16
CA MET A 75 22.55 -9.66 -1.71
C MET A 75 22.69 -8.34 -0.95
N TYR A 76 22.43 -7.21 -1.62
CA TYR A 76 22.37 -5.89 -1.00
C TYR A 76 21.05 -5.19 -1.34
N TRP A 77 20.67 -4.28 -0.45
CA TRP A 77 19.66 -3.28 -0.76
C TRP A 77 20.23 -2.21 -1.70
N GLY A 78 19.36 -1.61 -2.50
CA GLY A 78 19.73 -0.50 -3.37
C GLY A 78 20.23 0.69 -2.56
N MET A 79 21.36 1.25 -2.98
CA MET A 79 22.02 2.39 -2.33
C MET A 79 22.08 3.63 -3.23
N HIS A 80 21.58 3.55 -4.46
CA HIS A 80 21.76 4.56 -5.50
C HIS A 80 20.44 5.09 -6.03
N GLY A 81 20.37 6.41 -6.20
CA GLY A 81 19.23 7.09 -6.81
C GLY A 81 17.90 6.68 -6.19
N ARG A 82 16.87 6.55 -7.04
CA ARG A 82 15.49 6.19 -6.65
C ARG A 82 15.32 4.80 -6.00
N TYR A 83 16.39 4.02 -5.87
CA TYR A 83 16.38 2.67 -5.29
C TYR A 83 16.89 2.63 -3.85
N GLY A 84 17.32 3.78 -3.32
CA GLY A 84 17.78 3.97 -1.94
C GLY A 84 16.65 3.92 -0.91
N TRP A 85 16.59 4.95 -0.07
CA TRP A 85 15.54 5.17 0.92
C TRP A 85 14.17 5.31 0.27
N ARG A 86 13.14 4.83 0.96
CA ARG A 86 11.80 4.68 0.41
C ARG A 86 10.98 5.95 0.58
N ASN A 87 11.28 6.75 1.59
CA ASN A 87 10.70 8.05 1.87
C ASN A 87 9.15 8.04 1.91
N GLY A 88 8.54 7.00 2.49
CA GLY A 88 7.08 6.85 2.50
C GLY A 88 6.40 6.69 1.13
N SER A 89 7.16 6.53 0.04
CA SER A 89 6.66 6.43 -1.33
C SER A 89 5.70 5.24 -1.49
N GLY A 90 4.41 5.51 -1.72
CA GLY A 90 3.37 4.47 -1.78
C GLY A 90 3.00 3.89 -0.41
N GLU A 91 3.27 4.62 0.67
CA GLU A 91 2.86 4.37 2.06
C GLU A 91 3.02 2.93 2.58
N PRO A 92 4.23 2.31 2.53
CA PRO A 92 4.38 0.92 2.94
C PRO A 92 4.00 0.66 4.41
N TYR A 93 4.19 1.67 5.27
CA TYR A 93 3.81 1.62 6.67
C TYR A 93 2.29 1.40 6.88
N ALA A 94 1.42 1.80 5.94
CA ALA A 94 -0.01 1.49 6.01
C ALA A 94 -0.26 -0.01 5.87
N GLY A 95 0.42 -0.68 4.93
CA GLY A 95 0.29 -2.13 4.75
C GLY A 95 0.86 -2.91 5.93
N PHE A 96 2.00 -2.47 6.47
CA PHE A 96 2.61 -3.07 7.66
C PHE A 96 1.71 -2.91 8.89
N LEU A 97 1.13 -1.73 9.09
CA LEU A 97 0.19 -1.48 10.19
C LEU A 97 -1.05 -2.36 10.07
N ASN A 98 -1.69 -2.40 8.90
CA ASN A 98 -2.85 -3.25 8.65
C ASN A 98 -2.55 -4.71 8.97
N PHE A 99 -1.39 -5.20 8.51
CA PHE A 99 -0.98 -6.57 8.75
C PHE A 99 -0.69 -6.84 10.22
N GLY A 100 0.05 -5.97 10.91
CA GLY A 100 0.35 -6.12 12.34
C GLY A 100 -0.90 -6.10 13.21
N LEU A 101 -1.87 -5.23 12.90
CA LEU A 101 -3.18 -5.22 13.56
C LEU A 101 -3.95 -6.52 13.28
N TRP A 102 -3.90 -7.01 12.06
CA TRP A 102 -4.57 -8.25 11.67
C TRP A 102 -3.98 -9.47 12.40
N THR A 103 -2.66 -9.63 12.35
CA THR A 103 -1.94 -10.72 13.01
C THR A 103 -1.78 -10.57 14.52
N GLN A 104 -2.14 -9.40 15.07
CA GLN A 104 -1.91 -9.02 16.47
C GLN A 104 -0.41 -9.08 16.84
N ASP A 105 0.48 -8.78 15.89
CA ASP A 105 1.92 -8.76 16.11
C ASP A 105 2.40 -7.34 16.48
N ARG A 106 2.73 -7.18 17.77
CA ARG A 106 3.18 -5.90 18.32
C ARG A 106 4.46 -5.39 17.69
N GLU A 107 5.41 -6.25 17.33
CA GLU A 107 6.69 -5.82 16.74
C GLU A 107 6.46 -5.22 15.36
N VAL A 108 5.58 -5.82 14.57
CA VAL A 108 5.17 -5.30 13.26
C VAL A 108 4.45 -3.95 13.40
N ILE A 109 3.57 -3.81 14.39
CA ILE A 109 2.87 -2.53 14.65
C ILE A 109 3.87 -1.44 15.02
N LEU A 110 4.83 -1.73 15.91
CA LEU A 110 5.86 -0.75 16.30
C LEU A 110 6.79 -0.40 15.14
N PHE A 111 7.16 -1.37 14.30
CA PHE A 111 7.93 -1.11 13.09
C PHE A 111 7.18 -0.18 12.12
N ALA A 112 5.86 -0.38 11.95
CA ALA A 112 5.04 0.52 11.15
C ALA A 112 4.94 1.92 11.78
N TYR A 113 4.87 2.01 13.11
CA TYR A 113 4.88 3.26 13.86
C TYR A 113 6.19 4.04 13.65
N ASP A 114 7.35 3.40 13.88
CA ASP A 114 8.67 3.98 13.65
C ASP A 114 8.79 4.58 12.24
N TYR A 115 8.28 3.85 11.25
CA TYR A 115 8.31 4.29 9.87
C TYR A 115 7.35 5.47 9.61
N ALA A 116 6.11 5.41 10.09
CA ALA A 116 5.18 6.53 9.95
C ALA A 116 5.72 7.81 10.59
N THR A 117 6.34 7.73 11.78
CA THR A 117 6.97 8.89 12.43
C THR A 117 8.18 9.40 11.66
N HIS A 118 9.02 8.51 11.13
CA HIS A 118 10.14 8.92 10.28
C HIS A 118 9.63 9.70 9.06
N VAL A 119 8.62 9.19 8.36
CA VAL A 119 8.04 9.87 7.20
C VAL A 119 7.52 11.25 7.59
N ALA A 120 6.81 11.32 8.72
CA ALA A 120 6.22 12.54 9.22
C ALA A 120 7.23 13.62 9.61
N ASP A 121 8.46 13.24 9.99
CA ASP A 121 9.51 14.16 10.47
C ASP A 121 10.62 14.44 9.46
N VAL A 122 11.00 13.44 8.67
CA VAL A 122 12.22 13.47 7.84
C VAL A 122 11.90 13.61 6.36
N ASP A 123 10.90 12.88 5.87
CA ASP A 123 10.63 12.79 4.43
C ASP A 123 9.71 13.91 3.93
N ILE A 124 8.88 14.49 4.82
CA ILE A 124 8.06 15.66 4.51
C ILE A 124 8.91 16.94 4.54
N MET A 125 8.75 17.78 3.51
CA MET A 125 9.36 19.10 3.48
C MET A 125 8.58 20.07 4.37
N HIS A 126 9.01 20.27 5.61
CA HIS A 126 8.27 21.09 6.57
C HIS A 126 8.31 22.60 6.31
N GLY A 127 7.29 23.27 6.84
CA GLY A 127 7.20 24.72 6.95
C GLY A 127 8.35 25.35 7.75
N ARG A 128 8.53 26.66 7.61
CA ARG A 128 9.25 27.44 8.63
C ARG A 128 8.24 27.88 9.66
N PHE A 129 8.57 27.78 10.96
CA PHE A 129 7.64 28.10 12.05
C PHE A 129 7.08 29.53 12.01
N ASN A 130 7.77 30.48 11.36
CA ASN A 130 7.41 31.89 11.31
C ASN A 130 6.96 32.38 9.91
N GLN A 131 6.64 31.47 8.99
CA GLN A 131 6.22 31.82 7.63
C GLN A 131 5.08 30.92 7.15
N PRO A 132 4.16 31.43 6.31
CA PRO A 132 3.18 30.59 5.64
C PRO A 132 3.84 29.49 4.80
N LEU A 133 3.17 28.33 4.67
CA LEU A 133 3.65 27.23 3.84
C LEU A 133 3.83 27.66 2.38
N GLN A 134 5.07 27.54 1.90
CA GLN A 134 5.45 27.70 0.50
C GLN A 134 4.92 26.54 -0.34
N LYS A 135 4.98 26.69 -1.67
CA LYS A 135 4.35 25.77 -2.63
C LYS A 135 4.73 24.29 -2.44
N LEU A 136 5.98 23.99 -2.09
CA LEU A 136 6.46 22.60 -1.93
C LEU A 136 6.37 22.09 -0.49
N GLN A 137 6.14 22.96 0.49
CA GLN A 137 6.11 22.55 1.89
C GLN A 137 4.83 21.78 2.21
N GLY A 138 4.95 20.75 3.06
CA GLY A 138 3.95 19.71 3.29
C GLY A 138 4.00 18.54 2.30
N GLY A 139 4.77 18.67 1.21
CA GLY A 139 4.98 17.57 0.26
C GLY A 139 6.10 16.63 0.69
N MET A 140 6.01 15.35 0.34
CA MET A 140 7.04 14.35 0.60
C MET A 140 8.09 14.30 -0.51
N HIS A 141 9.35 14.17 -0.12
CA HIS A 141 10.45 13.94 -1.05
C HIS A 141 10.36 12.53 -1.64
N ARG A 142 10.44 12.43 -2.96
CA ARG A 142 10.48 11.14 -3.64
C ARG A 142 11.66 10.28 -3.15
N ARG A 143 11.42 8.97 -2.96
CA ARG A 143 12.44 7.94 -2.73
C ARG A 143 13.75 8.19 -3.47
N ASN A 144 14.88 8.19 -2.74
CA ASN A 144 16.19 8.48 -3.31
C ASN A 144 17.35 7.99 -2.42
N LYS A 145 18.60 8.28 -2.79
CA LYS A 145 19.79 7.94 -1.99
C LYS A 145 19.74 8.59 -0.60
N ASN A 146 19.34 9.86 -0.53
CA ASN A 146 19.10 10.60 0.71
C ASN A 146 17.61 10.95 0.82
N HIS A 147 17.13 11.14 2.04
CA HIS A 147 15.72 11.43 2.32
C HIS A 147 15.22 12.70 1.62
N TRP A 148 16.06 13.73 1.43
CA TRP A 148 15.68 15.00 0.78
C TRP A 148 16.21 15.19 -0.64
N SER A 149 16.91 14.20 -1.23
CA SER A 149 17.52 14.41 -2.56
C SER A 149 16.57 14.17 -3.73
N GLY A 150 15.38 13.61 -3.49
CA GLY A 150 14.34 13.45 -4.50
C GLY A 150 13.44 14.68 -4.59
N ALA A 151 12.93 14.97 -5.78
CA ALA A 151 11.95 16.05 -5.94
C ALA A 151 10.68 15.78 -5.13
N VAL A 152 10.11 16.83 -4.55
CA VAL A 152 8.79 16.80 -3.92
C VAL A 152 7.72 16.68 -4.99
N GLN A 153 6.85 15.66 -4.89
CA GLN A 153 5.79 15.42 -5.86
C GLN A 153 4.54 14.84 -5.20
N THR A 154 3.37 15.27 -5.68
CA THR A 154 2.06 14.88 -5.15
C THR A 154 1.84 13.38 -5.11
N GLN A 155 2.19 12.70 -6.20
CA GLN A 155 2.11 11.25 -6.34
C GLN A 155 3.01 10.43 -5.40
N TYR A 156 3.83 11.09 -4.59
CA TYR A 156 4.69 10.50 -3.56
C TYR A 156 4.39 11.06 -2.18
N THR A 157 3.30 11.82 -2.02
CA THR A 157 2.80 12.34 -0.75
C THR A 157 1.49 11.63 -0.33
N PRO A 158 1.42 10.28 -0.29
CA PRO A 158 0.27 9.59 0.28
C PRO A 158 0.20 9.84 1.79
N SER A 159 -1.01 9.96 2.34
CA SER A 159 -1.20 10.30 3.76
C SER A 159 -2.12 9.36 4.53
N ARG A 160 -2.78 8.41 3.86
CA ARG A 160 -3.73 7.49 4.51
C ARG A 160 -3.06 6.70 5.64
N GLY A 161 -1.86 6.17 5.42
CA GLY A 161 -1.11 5.50 6.49
C GLY A 161 -0.79 6.40 7.69
N LEU A 162 -0.57 7.71 7.49
CA LEU A 162 -0.28 8.65 8.57
C LEU A 162 -1.55 8.94 9.38
N TYR A 163 -2.70 9.05 8.73
CA TYR A 163 -3.99 9.13 9.41
C TYR A 163 -4.28 7.88 10.24
N LEU A 164 -4.12 6.69 9.64
CA LEU A 164 -4.28 5.42 10.36
C LEU A 164 -3.39 5.38 11.61
N MET A 165 -2.13 5.80 11.49
CA MET A 165 -1.22 5.84 12.62
C MET A 165 -1.62 6.88 13.67
N LYS A 166 -2.05 8.08 13.24
CA LYS A 166 -2.58 9.13 14.12
C LYS A 166 -3.76 8.61 14.94
N TRP A 167 -4.77 8.03 14.29
CA TRP A 167 -5.97 7.53 14.97
C TRP A 167 -5.68 6.43 15.99
N LEU A 168 -4.67 5.59 15.73
CA LEU A 168 -4.29 4.51 16.65
C LEU A 168 -3.41 4.97 17.82
N SER A 169 -2.53 5.95 17.58
CA SER A 169 -1.53 6.37 18.57
C SER A 169 -1.91 7.63 19.34
N GLY A 170 -2.81 8.46 18.80
CA GLY A 170 -3.09 9.80 19.33
C GLY A 170 -1.89 10.75 19.22
N ASN A 171 -0.87 10.45 18.39
CA ASN A 171 0.34 11.26 18.30
C ASN A 171 0.05 12.60 17.60
N GLU A 172 0.05 13.69 18.38
CA GLU A 172 -0.20 15.06 17.93
C GLU A 172 0.78 15.52 16.84
N ARG A 173 2.03 15.04 16.86
CA ARG A 173 3.03 15.39 15.83
C ARG A 173 2.61 14.92 14.44
N LEU A 174 1.92 13.78 14.35
CA LEU A 174 1.35 13.32 13.09
C LEU A 174 0.24 14.24 12.60
N ASP A 175 -0.53 14.86 13.50
CA ASP A 175 -1.56 15.83 13.12
C ASP A 175 -0.95 17.10 12.52
N ASP A 176 0.13 17.61 13.11
CA ASP A 176 0.87 18.74 12.57
C ASP A 176 1.38 18.45 11.15
N ALA A 177 2.00 17.28 10.95
CA ALA A 177 2.48 16.87 9.63
C ALA A 177 1.33 16.73 8.62
N LEU A 178 0.21 16.12 9.03
CA LEU A 178 -0.98 15.97 8.20
C LEU A 178 -1.62 17.32 7.84
N ALA A 179 -1.57 18.31 8.73
CA ALA A 179 -2.01 19.68 8.43
C ALA A 179 -1.22 20.28 7.28
N GLU A 180 0.11 20.14 7.30
CA GLU A 180 0.95 20.60 6.20
C GLU A 180 0.69 19.82 4.89
N VAL A 181 0.53 18.49 4.96
CA VAL A 181 0.21 17.65 3.78
C VAL A 181 -1.10 18.07 3.12
N ARG A 182 -2.12 18.42 3.92
CA ARG A 182 -3.41 18.91 3.41
C ARG A 182 -3.27 20.27 2.72
N GLU A 183 -2.47 21.18 3.28
CA GLU A 183 -2.19 22.48 2.67
C GLU A 183 -1.36 22.36 1.38
N PHE A 184 -0.37 21.46 1.36
CA PHE A 184 0.34 21.09 0.14
C PHE A 184 -0.62 20.57 -0.93
N SER A 185 -1.54 19.69 -0.53
CA SER A 185 -2.51 19.02 -1.41
C SER A 185 -3.44 20.01 -2.10
N ARG A 186 -3.91 21.06 -1.41
CA ARG A 186 -4.69 22.16 -1.99
C ARG A 186 -3.95 22.90 -3.11
N LYS A 187 -2.63 23.05 -2.97
CA LYS A 187 -1.78 23.84 -3.88
C LYS A 187 -1.22 23.03 -5.05
N ASN A 188 -1.23 21.69 -4.97
CA ASN A 188 -0.48 20.82 -5.89
C ASN A 188 -1.28 19.58 -6.36
N VAL A 189 -2.55 19.73 -6.72
CA VAL A 189 -3.45 18.62 -7.11
C VAL A 189 -3.02 17.79 -8.33
N GLN A 190 -2.08 18.28 -9.14
CA GLN A 190 -1.85 17.79 -10.51
C GLN A 190 -1.58 16.28 -10.58
N GLY A 191 -2.51 15.57 -11.22
CA GLY A 191 -2.35 14.18 -11.68
C GLY A 191 -2.37 13.10 -10.59
N SER A 192 -2.74 13.44 -9.35
CA SER A 192 -2.79 12.45 -8.27
C SER A 192 -3.97 12.58 -7.31
N VAL A 193 -4.65 11.46 -7.08
CA VAL A 193 -5.79 11.34 -6.16
C VAL A 193 -5.42 11.43 -4.68
N TYR A 194 -4.12 11.40 -4.34
CA TYR A 194 -3.66 11.55 -2.95
C TYR A 194 -4.07 12.89 -2.35
N CYS A 195 -4.17 13.95 -3.15
CA CYS A 195 -4.66 15.24 -2.67
C CYS A 195 -6.08 15.15 -2.13
N ALA A 196 -6.98 14.48 -2.87
CA ALA A 196 -8.36 14.29 -2.43
C ALA A 196 -8.42 13.36 -1.22
N SER A 197 -7.66 12.25 -1.23
CA SER A 197 -7.59 11.30 -0.11
C SER A 197 -7.12 11.95 1.20
N ALA A 198 -6.21 12.93 1.15
CA ALA A 198 -5.78 13.65 2.34
C ALA A 198 -6.92 14.41 3.03
N TRP A 199 -7.88 14.96 2.27
CA TRP A 199 -9.04 15.68 2.81
C TRP A 199 -10.19 14.74 3.17
N GLN A 200 -10.34 13.63 2.44
CA GLN A 200 -11.31 12.61 2.81
C GLN A 200 -10.99 11.93 4.13
N ASN A 201 -9.73 11.61 4.37
CA ASN A 201 -9.32 11.07 5.66
C ASN A 201 -9.53 12.09 6.79
N ARG A 202 -9.37 13.39 6.53
CA ARG A 202 -9.76 14.42 7.50
C ARG A 202 -11.27 14.40 7.76
N TYR A 203 -12.08 14.32 6.72
CA TYR A 203 -13.54 14.18 6.87
C TYR A 203 -13.92 12.95 7.70
N ALA A 204 -13.26 11.81 7.52
CA ALA A 204 -13.52 10.62 8.34
C ALA A 204 -13.24 10.85 9.84
N GLU A 205 -12.37 11.81 10.18
CA GLU A 205 -12.08 12.21 11.56
C GLU A 205 -13.04 13.29 12.08
N THR A 206 -13.33 14.31 11.26
CA THR A 206 -14.05 15.52 11.68
C THR A 206 -15.56 15.45 11.44
N ASN A 207 -15.99 14.63 10.48
CA ASN A 207 -17.32 14.65 9.86
C ASN A 207 -17.73 16.04 9.33
N ASP A 208 -16.76 16.94 9.03
CA ASP A 208 -17.04 18.28 8.53
C ASP A 208 -17.34 18.25 7.01
N PRO A 209 -18.56 18.58 6.57
CA PRO A 209 -18.91 18.58 5.15
C PRO A 209 -18.01 19.46 4.27
N GLN A 210 -17.36 20.48 4.85
CA GLN A 210 -16.40 21.31 4.13
C GLN A 210 -15.15 20.54 3.73
N ASP A 211 -14.69 19.59 4.55
CA ASP A 211 -13.56 18.72 4.22
C ASP A 211 -13.89 17.82 3.02
N LEU A 212 -15.12 17.28 2.99
CA LEU A 212 -15.59 16.47 1.85
C LEU A 212 -15.74 17.30 0.57
N LYS A 213 -16.23 18.54 0.67
CA LYS A 213 -16.30 19.47 -0.47
C LYS A 213 -14.92 19.72 -1.07
N ILE A 214 -13.91 19.98 -0.24
CA ILE A 214 -12.53 20.18 -0.69
C ILE A 214 -11.99 18.91 -1.36
N ALA A 215 -12.28 17.74 -0.79
CA ALA A 215 -11.86 16.47 -1.37
C ALA A 215 -12.46 16.25 -2.77
N ASP A 216 -13.75 16.54 -2.96
CA ASP A 216 -14.40 16.45 -4.28
C ASP A 216 -13.80 17.46 -5.27
N GLU A 217 -13.61 18.72 -4.89
CA GLU A 217 -12.96 19.73 -5.73
C GLU A 217 -11.57 19.28 -6.21
N LEU A 218 -10.78 18.68 -5.31
CA LEU A 218 -9.46 18.14 -5.64
C LEU A 218 -9.55 16.90 -6.54
N LEU A 219 -10.52 16.03 -6.31
CA LEU A 219 -10.76 14.86 -7.15
C LEU A 219 -11.14 15.29 -8.58
N GLN A 220 -12.08 16.24 -8.73
CA GLN A 220 -12.50 16.76 -10.04
C GLN A 220 -11.33 17.43 -10.77
N ALA A 221 -10.48 18.19 -10.07
CA ALA A 221 -9.28 18.76 -10.66
C ALA A 221 -8.28 17.68 -11.14
N CYS A 222 -8.13 16.59 -10.38
CA CYS A 222 -7.32 15.45 -10.79
C CYS A 222 -7.91 14.73 -12.02
N ILE A 223 -9.24 14.52 -12.06
CA ILE A 223 -9.97 13.95 -13.20
C ILE A 223 -9.67 14.75 -14.46
N LYS A 224 -9.88 16.07 -14.40
CA LYS A 224 -9.64 16.97 -15.54
C LYS A 224 -8.21 16.90 -16.05
N ALA A 225 -7.21 16.86 -15.15
CA ALA A 225 -5.81 16.72 -15.55
C ALA A 225 -5.54 15.40 -16.30
N TRP A 226 -6.21 14.31 -15.90
CA TRP A 226 -6.12 13.02 -16.60
C TRP A 226 -6.86 13.01 -17.93
N GLU A 227 -8.05 13.61 -18.02
CA GLU A 227 -8.77 13.80 -19.28
C GLU A 227 -7.94 14.60 -20.29
N GLU A 228 -7.34 15.70 -19.85
CA GLU A 228 -6.42 16.51 -20.68
C GLU A 228 -5.20 15.70 -21.13
N SER A 229 -4.60 14.90 -20.24
CA SER A 229 -3.48 14.02 -20.58
C SER A 229 -3.88 12.94 -21.59
N ASN A 230 -5.07 12.37 -21.44
CA ASN A 230 -5.60 11.31 -22.30
C ASN A 230 -6.07 11.83 -23.66
N SER A 231 -6.47 13.11 -23.76
CA SER A 231 -6.88 13.75 -25.02
C SER A 231 -5.81 13.68 -26.14
N ARG A 232 -4.55 13.47 -25.76
CA ARG A 232 -3.39 13.38 -26.67
C ARG A 232 -3.03 11.95 -27.05
N LYS A 233 -3.83 10.96 -26.64
CA LYS A 233 -3.58 9.53 -26.85
C LYS A 233 -4.54 8.94 -27.89
N ASP A 234 -4.72 7.62 -27.89
CA ASP A 234 -5.64 6.91 -28.79
C ASP A 234 -7.12 7.22 -28.49
N GLU A 235 -8.00 6.95 -29.47
CA GLU A 235 -9.43 7.29 -29.41
C GLU A 235 -10.17 6.68 -28.22
N GLU A 236 -9.76 5.50 -27.76
CA GLU A 236 -10.35 4.88 -26.58
C GLU A 236 -10.08 5.73 -25.34
N LEU A 237 -8.83 6.09 -25.08
CA LEU A 237 -8.46 6.95 -23.94
C LEU A 237 -9.05 8.37 -24.06
N LYS A 238 -9.13 8.91 -25.28
CA LYS A 238 -9.75 10.21 -25.55
C LYS A 238 -11.23 10.26 -25.22
N SER A 239 -11.94 9.13 -25.27
CA SER A 239 -13.39 9.07 -25.01
C SER A 239 -13.73 8.97 -23.52
N LEU A 240 -12.77 8.56 -22.67
CA LEU A 240 -12.99 8.43 -21.23
C LEU A 240 -13.23 9.78 -20.55
N ARG A 241 -14.24 9.83 -19.68
CA ARG A 241 -14.61 11.00 -18.88
C ARG A 241 -14.83 10.62 -17.43
N GLY A 242 -14.72 11.57 -16.50
CA GLY A 242 -15.01 11.36 -15.09
C GLY A 242 -14.04 10.40 -14.40
N LEU A 243 -14.54 9.65 -13.43
CA LEU A 243 -13.77 8.63 -12.71
C LEU A 243 -13.05 7.67 -13.68
N PRO A 244 -13.67 7.12 -14.76
CA PRO A 244 -13.01 6.24 -15.73
C PRO A 244 -11.73 6.79 -16.38
N ALA A 245 -11.58 8.12 -16.51
CA ALA A 245 -10.39 8.73 -17.11
C ALA A 245 -9.15 8.62 -16.21
N LEU A 246 -9.35 8.54 -14.88
CA LEU A 246 -8.26 8.52 -13.91
C LEU A 246 -7.40 7.27 -14.07
N TYR A 247 -6.10 7.49 -14.25
CA TYR A 247 -5.08 6.44 -14.38
C TYR A 247 -5.40 5.36 -15.44
N ALA A 248 -6.24 5.66 -16.43
CA ALA A 248 -6.58 4.72 -17.48
C ALA A 248 -5.30 4.23 -18.19
N ARG A 249 -5.11 2.90 -18.22
CA ARG A 249 -3.91 2.22 -18.73
C ARG A 249 -2.59 2.67 -18.07
N ASN A 250 -2.65 3.19 -16.84
CA ASN A 250 -1.48 3.56 -16.05
C ASN A 250 -1.27 2.57 -14.90
N PHE A 251 -0.03 2.19 -14.64
CA PHE A 251 0.30 1.29 -13.52
C PHE A 251 -0.17 1.82 -12.15
N ARG A 252 -0.32 3.14 -12.00
CA ARG A 252 -0.85 3.78 -10.78
C ARG A 252 -2.32 3.47 -10.53
N GLN A 253 -3.03 2.91 -11.48
CA GLN A 253 -4.36 2.37 -11.22
C GLN A 253 -4.31 1.32 -10.09
N SER A 254 -3.34 0.41 -10.15
CA SER A 254 -3.17 -0.62 -9.12
C SER A 254 -2.45 -0.11 -7.87
N LEU A 255 -1.66 0.97 -7.96
CA LEU A 255 -0.96 1.53 -6.80
C LEU A 255 -1.82 2.49 -5.99
N ASP A 256 -2.49 3.42 -6.68
CA ASP A 256 -3.09 4.61 -6.08
C ASP A 256 -4.62 4.52 -6.19
N TRP A 257 -5.15 4.22 -7.38
CA TRP A 257 -6.59 4.35 -7.65
C TRP A 257 -7.46 3.38 -6.87
N TRP A 258 -7.24 2.06 -7.03
CA TRP A 258 -8.13 1.07 -6.41
C TRP A 258 -8.27 1.20 -4.90
N PRO A 259 -7.17 1.31 -4.12
CA PRO A 259 -7.29 1.42 -2.67
C PRO A 259 -8.01 2.71 -2.26
N ILE A 260 -7.76 3.82 -2.97
CA ILE A 260 -8.35 5.11 -2.66
C ILE A 260 -9.84 5.14 -3.00
N GLN A 261 -10.28 4.55 -4.12
CA GLN A 261 -11.71 4.47 -4.43
C GLN A 261 -12.51 3.65 -3.42
N ILE A 262 -11.94 2.54 -2.97
CA ILE A 262 -12.54 1.72 -1.91
C ILE A 262 -12.66 2.55 -0.63
N GLU A 263 -11.62 3.30 -0.26
CA GLU A 263 -11.67 4.21 0.88
C GLU A 263 -12.74 5.30 0.70
N PHE A 264 -12.83 5.89 -0.49
CA PHE A 264 -13.80 6.93 -0.81
C PHE A 264 -15.22 6.43 -0.62
N HIS A 265 -15.54 5.25 -1.16
CA HIS A 265 -16.81 4.59 -0.93
C HIS A 265 -17.05 4.31 0.56
N ARG A 266 -16.08 3.73 1.27
CA ARG A 266 -16.25 3.38 2.68
C ARG A 266 -16.52 4.58 3.59
N ILE A 267 -15.91 5.72 3.29
CA ILE A 267 -16.06 6.95 4.08
C ILE A 267 -17.36 7.68 3.75
N THR A 268 -17.79 7.66 2.49
CA THR A 268 -18.89 8.51 2.00
C THR A 268 -20.19 7.76 1.70
N ASP A 269 -20.13 6.44 1.58
CA ASP A 269 -21.20 5.56 1.06
C ASP A 269 -21.71 5.97 -0.33
N ASP A 270 -20.87 6.67 -1.10
CA ASP A 270 -21.26 7.17 -2.43
C ASP A 270 -21.18 6.04 -3.48
N PRO A 271 -22.31 5.62 -4.07
CA PRO A 271 -22.37 4.48 -4.97
C PRO A 271 -21.59 4.71 -6.28
N ARG A 272 -21.27 5.96 -6.64
CA ARG A 272 -20.51 6.27 -7.87
C ARG A 272 -19.14 5.61 -7.87
N TYR A 273 -18.48 5.55 -6.72
CA TYR A 273 -17.17 4.91 -6.58
C TYR A 273 -17.25 3.39 -6.71
N LEU A 274 -18.31 2.77 -6.20
CA LEU A 274 -18.53 1.34 -6.31
C LEU A 274 -18.86 0.93 -7.76
N GLN A 275 -19.67 1.74 -8.44
CA GLN A 275 -20.03 1.53 -9.85
C GLN A 275 -18.80 1.65 -10.77
N ASP A 276 -17.99 2.70 -10.65
CA ASP A 276 -16.74 2.83 -11.43
C ASP A 276 -15.78 1.66 -11.15
N LEU A 277 -15.65 1.26 -9.88
CA LEU A 277 -14.84 0.11 -9.47
C LEU A 277 -15.31 -1.17 -10.18
N ALA A 278 -16.62 -1.45 -10.18
CA ALA A 278 -17.21 -2.61 -10.83
C ALA A 278 -17.02 -2.59 -12.34
N GLU A 279 -17.32 -1.47 -13.00
CA GLU A 279 -17.18 -1.31 -14.46
C GLU A 279 -15.75 -1.55 -14.93
N ARG A 280 -14.77 -0.99 -14.22
CA ARG A 280 -13.36 -1.17 -14.54
C ARG A 280 -12.89 -2.59 -14.24
N VAL A 281 -13.30 -3.16 -13.12
CA VAL A 281 -12.98 -4.57 -12.80
C VAL A 281 -13.54 -5.47 -13.90
N SER A 282 -14.78 -5.27 -14.35
CA SER A 282 -15.40 -6.10 -15.38
C SER A 282 -14.75 -5.90 -16.76
N SER A 283 -14.38 -4.68 -17.12
CA SER A 283 -13.78 -4.34 -18.43
C SER A 283 -12.28 -4.65 -18.55
N ASP A 284 -11.53 -4.74 -17.44
CA ASP A 284 -10.09 -5.03 -17.50
C ASP A 284 -9.82 -6.46 -18.00
N PRO A 285 -9.18 -6.64 -19.17
CA PRO A 285 -8.82 -7.95 -19.66
C PRO A 285 -7.68 -8.53 -18.80
N LEU A 286 -7.91 -9.71 -18.23
CA LEU A 286 -7.04 -10.52 -17.36
C LEU A 286 -5.62 -10.81 -17.86
N LYS A 287 -5.23 -10.29 -19.02
CA LYS A 287 -4.06 -10.70 -19.81
C LYS A 287 -2.76 -10.61 -19.02
N ASN A 288 -2.68 -9.78 -17.97
CA ASN A 288 -1.47 -9.55 -17.19
C ASN A 288 -1.67 -9.65 -15.67
N LEU A 289 -2.54 -10.56 -15.17
CA LEU A 289 -2.64 -10.80 -13.72
C LEU A 289 -1.29 -11.22 -13.14
N LYS A 290 -0.71 -10.34 -12.32
CA LYS A 290 0.50 -10.65 -11.56
C LYS A 290 0.10 -11.14 -10.18
N PRO A 291 0.53 -12.33 -9.75
CA PRO A 291 0.13 -12.92 -8.47
C PRO A 291 0.55 -12.11 -7.23
N HIS A 292 1.52 -11.21 -7.36
CA HIS A 292 2.04 -10.37 -6.27
C HIS A 292 1.35 -9.00 -6.19
N ASP A 293 0.60 -8.58 -7.21
CA ASP A 293 -0.13 -7.31 -7.16
C ASP A 293 -1.53 -7.54 -6.58
N LEU A 294 -1.59 -7.76 -5.26
CA LEU A 294 -2.84 -8.06 -4.56
C LEU A 294 -3.86 -6.92 -4.57
N THR A 295 -3.53 -5.73 -5.08
CA THR A 295 -4.47 -4.60 -5.07
C THR A 295 -5.66 -4.81 -6.02
N ILE A 296 -5.48 -5.53 -7.14
CA ILE A 296 -6.63 -5.92 -7.98
C ILE A 296 -7.49 -6.98 -7.30
N TYR A 297 -6.87 -7.90 -6.56
CA TYR A 297 -7.59 -8.89 -5.75
C TYR A 297 -8.38 -8.21 -4.64
N TYR A 298 -7.81 -7.17 -4.04
CA TYR A 298 -8.48 -6.36 -3.02
C TYR A 298 -9.72 -5.67 -3.59
N ALA A 299 -9.63 -5.06 -4.78
CA ALA A 299 -10.78 -4.48 -5.48
C ALA A 299 -11.91 -5.48 -5.74
N VAL A 300 -11.57 -6.66 -6.29
CA VAL A 300 -12.57 -7.71 -6.54
C VAL A 300 -13.18 -8.23 -5.25
N SER A 301 -12.36 -8.50 -4.23
CA SER A 301 -12.83 -8.92 -2.91
C SER A 301 -13.79 -7.89 -2.32
N TYR A 302 -13.54 -6.61 -2.57
CA TYR A 302 -14.37 -5.53 -2.01
C TYR A 302 -15.72 -5.49 -2.70
N LEU A 303 -15.76 -5.60 -4.03
CA LEU A 303 -17.01 -5.71 -4.77
C LEU A 303 -17.84 -6.93 -4.32
N LEU A 304 -17.20 -8.09 -4.15
CA LEU A 304 -17.87 -9.29 -3.64
C LEU A 304 -18.44 -9.08 -2.23
N ASP A 305 -17.70 -8.38 -1.36
CA ASP A 305 -18.16 -8.02 -0.01
C ASP A 305 -19.36 -7.05 -0.05
N GLN A 306 -19.42 -6.18 -1.05
CA GLN A 306 -20.55 -5.27 -1.29
C GLN A 306 -21.73 -5.94 -2.03
N GLY A 307 -21.68 -7.26 -2.25
CA GLY A 307 -22.79 -8.04 -2.79
C GLY A 307 -22.78 -8.25 -4.31
N TYR A 308 -21.72 -7.85 -5.02
CA TYR A 308 -21.56 -8.23 -6.42
C TYR A 308 -21.33 -9.74 -6.54
N THR A 309 -21.88 -10.36 -7.58
CA THR A 309 -21.69 -11.79 -7.84
C THR A 309 -20.50 -12.05 -8.77
N PRO A 310 -19.93 -13.27 -8.75
CA PRO A 310 -18.88 -13.61 -9.69
C PRO A 310 -19.27 -13.44 -11.16
N GLU A 311 -20.53 -13.67 -11.51
CA GLU A 311 -21.05 -13.52 -12.86
C GLU A 311 -21.03 -12.05 -13.31
N GLN A 312 -21.38 -11.11 -12.42
CA GLN A 312 -21.36 -9.68 -12.70
C GLN A 312 -19.93 -9.13 -12.92
N LEU A 313 -18.96 -9.73 -12.26
CA LEU A 313 -17.54 -9.33 -12.34
C LEU A 313 -16.74 -10.13 -13.39
N GLY A 314 -17.36 -11.16 -13.97
CA GLY A 314 -16.73 -12.15 -14.85
C GLY A 314 -16.29 -13.39 -14.08
N ALA A 315 -17.06 -14.48 -14.18
CA ALA A 315 -16.79 -15.70 -13.41
C ALA A 315 -15.44 -16.33 -13.76
N GLU A 316 -15.08 -16.39 -15.05
CA GLU A 316 -13.78 -16.89 -15.53
C GLU A 316 -12.60 -16.11 -14.92
N LYS A 317 -12.77 -14.79 -14.75
CA LYS A 317 -11.80 -13.90 -14.11
C LYS A 317 -11.57 -14.27 -12.67
N ILE A 318 -12.64 -14.48 -11.92
CA ILE A 318 -12.56 -14.85 -10.51
C ILE A 318 -11.93 -16.23 -10.36
N THR A 319 -12.33 -17.22 -11.16
CA THR A 319 -11.70 -18.55 -11.17
C THR A 319 -10.20 -18.44 -11.46
N ARG A 320 -9.81 -17.64 -12.45
CA ARG A 320 -8.39 -17.45 -12.77
C ARG A 320 -7.62 -16.80 -11.63
N MET A 321 -8.21 -15.82 -10.96
CA MET A 321 -7.61 -15.18 -9.78
C MET A 321 -7.42 -16.19 -8.65
N GLN A 322 -8.41 -17.06 -8.38
CA GLN A 322 -8.30 -18.14 -7.40
C GLN A 322 -7.12 -19.08 -7.72
N GLU A 323 -7.01 -19.57 -8.95
CA GLU A 323 -5.90 -20.43 -9.38
C GLU A 323 -4.53 -19.76 -9.20
N VAL A 324 -4.42 -18.49 -9.60
CA VAL A 324 -3.17 -17.73 -9.54
C VAL A 324 -2.75 -17.48 -8.10
N LEU A 325 -3.68 -17.09 -7.22
CA LEU A 325 -3.39 -16.87 -5.81
C LEU A 325 -3.02 -18.19 -5.11
N LEU A 326 -3.76 -19.26 -5.38
CA LEU A 326 -3.47 -20.59 -4.86
C LEU A 326 -2.05 -21.03 -5.22
N LYS A 327 -1.67 -20.96 -6.50
CA LYS A 327 -0.31 -21.28 -6.97
C LYS A 327 0.75 -20.38 -6.37
N TYR A 328 0.46 -19.10 -6.18
CA TYR A 328 1.41 -18.16 -5.61
C TYR A 328 1.63 -18.39 -4.12
N SER A 329 0.58 -18.72 -3.38
CA SER A 329 0.64 -18.94 -1.93
C SER A 329 1.56 -20.08 -1.51
N GLN A 330 1.69 -21.11 -2.36
CA GLN A 330 2.66 -22.20 -2.19
C GLN A 330 4.11 -21.72 -2.07
N ARG A 331 4.43 -20.53 -2.60
CA ARG A 331 5.80 -19.95 -2.51
C ARG A 331 6.21 -19.57 -1.10
N PHE A 332 5.25 -19.41 -0.19
CA PHE A 332 5.50 -19.04 1.21
C PHE A 332 5.49 -20.26 2.13
N LEU A 333 5.28 -21.46 1.58
CA LEU A 333 5.16 -22.71 2.31
C LEU A 333 6.30 -23.69 1.95
N PRO A 334 6.79 -24.50 2.90
CA PRO A 334 6.63 -24.34 4.34
C PRO A 334 7.55 -23.24 4.89
N MET A 335 7.03 -22.45 5.83
CA MET A 335 7.84 -21.47 6.57
C MET A 335 8.68 -22.16 7.67
N LEU A 336 9.79 -21.56 8.06
CA LEU A 336 10.59 -22.05 9.19
C LEU A 336 9.85 -21.82 10.51
N PRO A 337 10.10 -22.64 11.55
CA PRO A 337 9.71 -22.30 12.91
C PRO A 337 10.29 -20.95 13.35
N ARG A 338 9.54 -20.19 14.14
CA ARG A 338 9.85 -18.79 14.51
C ARG A 338 11.20 -18.66 15.21
N GLU A 339 11.60 -19.64 16.02
CA GLU A 339 12.89 -19.68 16.71
C GLU A 339 14.10 -19.77 15.75
N LYS A 340 13.88 -20.12 14.48
CA LYS A 340 14.91 -20.17 13.44
C LYS A 340 14.93 -18.92 12.56
N TRP A 341 14.09 -17.92 12.85
CA TRP A 341 14.00 -16.71 12.06
C TRP A 341 15.19 -15.79 12.34
N ASN A 342 16.13 -15.78 11.41
CA ASN A 342 17.20 -14.78 11.33
C ASN A 342 17.34 -14.32 9.87
N LEU A 343 18.09 -13.24 9.65
CA LEU A 343 18.22 -12.65 8.32
C LEU A 343 18.67 -13.70 7.28
N SER A 344 19.69 -14.51 7.58
CA SER A 344 20.22 -15.50 6.62
C SER A 344 19.17 -16.56 6.26
N ALA A 345 18.53 -17.16 7.27
CA ALA A 345 17.53 -18.20 7.10
C ALA A 345 16.30 -17.71 6.34
N LEU A 346 15.82 -16.51 6.66
CA LEU A 346 14.68 -15.90 5.98
C LEU A 346 15.04 -15.41 4.57
N THR A 347 16.25 -14.87 4.40
CA THR A 347 16.77 -14.49 3.08
C THR A 347 16.81 -15.70 2.17
N ALA A 348 17.17 -16.89 2.66
CA ALA A 348 17.14 -18.14 1.88
C ALA A 348 15.71 -18.56 1.49
N LYS A 349 14.74 -18.40 2.40
CA LYS A 349 13.34 -18.81 2.20
C LYS A 349 12.56 -18.01 1.15
N ARG A 350 13.00 -16.77 0.83
CA ARG A 350 12.61 -15.91 -0.34
C ARG A 350 12.36 -14.46 0.09
N ALA A 351 13.38 -13.62 -0.04
CA ALA A 351 13.25 -12.18 0.13
C ALA A 351 12.45 -11.51 -1.00
N PHE A 352 11.66 -10.49 -0.67
CA PHE A 352 11.02 -9.62 -1.66
C PHE A 352 12.01 -8.70 -2.34
N SER A 353 11.73 -8.33 -3.59
CA SER A 353 12.57 -7.41 -4.37
C SER A 353 12.25 -5.93 -4.14
N GLU A 354 11.06 -5.61 -3.63
CA GLU A 354 10.64 -4.23 -3.36
C GLU A 354 9.76 -4.13 -2.12
N SER A 355 10.04 -3.16 -1.25
CA SER A 355 9.32 -2.95 0.02
C SER A 355 7.84 -2.57 -0.17
N LEU A 356 7.49 -1.86 -1.25
CA LEU A 356 6.08 -1.53 -1.55
C LEU A 356 5.28 -2.73 -2.03
N GLU A 357 5.84 -3.55 -2.91
CA GLU A 357 5.16 -4.76 -3.36
C GLU A 357 4.84 -5.65 -2.16
N PHE A 358 5.80 -5.77 -1.25
CA PHE A 358 5.61 -6.52 -0.03
C PHE A 358 4.54 -5.89 0.89
N SER A 359 4.59 -4.57 1.13
CA SER A 359 3.56 -3.86 1.89
C SER A 359 2.16 -4.09 1.32
N LYS A 360 1.98 -3.97 0.01
CA LYS A 360 0.69 -4.22 -0.65
C LYS A 360 0.21 -5.63 -0.42
N GLN A 361 1.11 -6.59 -0.52
CA GLN A 361 0.78 -7.98 -0.27
C GLN A 361 0.27 -8.17 1.15
N VAL A 362 1.02 -7.73 2.16
CA VAL A 362 0.62 -7.91 3.57
C VAL A 362 -0.58 -7.06 3.96
N GLY A 363 -0.72 -5.85 3.40
CA GLY A 363 -1.80 -4.93 3.70
C GLY A 363 -3.15 -5.33 3.08
N CYS A 364 -3.13 -6.00 1.92
CA CYS A 364 -4.34 -6.47 1.24
C CYS A 364 -4.72 -7.91 1.63
N ALA A 365 -3.75 -8.74 2.03
CA ALA A 365 -3.98 -10.14 2.40
C ALA A 365 -5.13 -10.36 3.39
N PRO A 366 -5.27 -9.58 4.50
CA PRO A 366 -6.36 -9.75 5.45
C PRO A 366 -7.74 -9.88 4.83
N PHE A 367 -7.98 -9.08 3.80
CA PHE A 367 -9.27 -8.96 3.15
C PHE A 367 -9.38 -9.92 1.96
N VAL A 368 -8.33 -10.01 1.13
CA VAL A 368 -8.30 -10.89 -0.04
C VAL A 368 -8.51 -12.37 0.33
N LEU A 369 -7.90 -12.81 1.42
CA LEU A 369 -7.98 -14.20 1.86
C LEU A 369 -9.39 -14.59 2.35
N GLY A 370 -10.25 -13.62 2.66
CA GLY A 370 -11.66 -13.88 2.99
C GLY A 370 -12.52 -14.32 1.81
N PHE A 371 -11.99 -14.24 0.58
CA PHE A 371 -12.71 -14.55 -0.66
C PHE A 371 -11.93 -15.49 -1.59
N PHE A 372 -10.59 -15.50 -1.49
CA PHE A 372 -9.74 -16.30 -2.35
C PHE A 372 -8.93 -17.30 -1.52
N PRO A 373 -9.06 -18.62 -1.78
CA PRO A 373 -8.35 -19.62 -1.01
C PRO A 373 -6.84 -19.59 -1.30
N THR A 374 -6.06 -20.03 -0.31
CA THR A 374 -4.62 -20.30 -0.47
C THR A 374 -4.31 -21.76 -0.21
N ALA A 375 -3.09 -22.17 -0.55
CA ALA A 375 -2.59 -23.49 -0.24
C ALA A 375 -2.51 -23.66 1.27
N THR A 376 -2.89 -24.85 1.73
CA THR A 376 -2.59 -25.33 3.07
C THR A 376 -1.20 -25.94 3.07
N ALA A 377 -0.48 -25.85 4.19
CA ALA A 377 0.69 -26.69 4.35
C ALA A 377 0.22 -28.14 4.47
N GLU A 378 0.71 -29.05 3.64
CA GLU A 378 0.62 -30.47 3.95
C GLU A 378 1.42 -30.71 5.24
N PRO A 379 0.88 -31.44 6.24
CA PRO A 379 1.68 -31.83 7.38
C PRO A 379 2.91 -32.58 6.86
N ALA A 380 4.10 -32.17 7.30
CA ALA A 380 5.32 -32.89 6.95
C ALA A 380 5.10 -34.37 7.30
N ALA A 381 5.29 -35.26 6.32
CA ALA A 381 5.23 -36.70 6.56
C ALA A 381 6.14 -37.00 7.75
N GLU A 382 5.60 -37.67 8.78
CA GLU A 382 6.41 -38.09 9.91
C GLU A 382 7.64 -38.83 9.37
N PRO A 383 8.84 -38.53 9.86
CA PRO A 383 10.01 -39.30 9.46
C PRO A 383 9.72 -40.76 9.79
N ALA A 384 9.83 -41.62 8.78
CA ALA A 384 9.70 -43.06 8.97
C ALA A 384 10.65 -43.47 10.09
N LYS A 385 10.07 -44.04 11.16
CA LYS A 385 10.79 -44.46 12.36
C LYS A 385 11.82 -45.54 12.07
#